data_AF-A0A3P8NP26-F1
#
_entry.id   AF-A0A3P8NP26-F1
#
_cell.length_a   1.000
_cell.length_b   1.000
_cell.length_c   1.000
_cell.angle_alpha   90.00
_cell.angle_beta   90.00
_cell.angle_gamma   90.00
#
_symmetry.space_group_name_H-M   'P 1'
#
loop_
_entity.id
_entity.type
_entity.pdbx_description
1 polymer ?
#
loop_
_entity_poly.entity_id
_entity_poly.type
_entity_poly.pdbx_seq_one_letter_code
_entity_poly.pdbx_strand_id
1 'polypeptide(L)'
;MDAFYVTLHITLVFQFISFGSSTCLFGCSCTDDILGRSLLCMETSMGEIPVDIPHDFIKIRIEKSHLTELPRGSFSKVPALEFLWLNFNEIALMNMKSLERLANLTELRLQGNKLTSVPWTAFQDTPKLKILDLKHNHLDVLPEHALRYLPALTYLDLSFNQLSVIAKEVFINWPLFQIAEKAWAKEGMVSNVVLGLHDNPWLCDCRLKGFVEFTRSVSPPIILMNSYLMCSGPALKAHKFFHEIQLKSCMRPVTSAPETNITLPLGANATLTCLVKGRPEPTIQWMYSLKIIRGFVASQTNIDEETFSSQLLIPSLHLADRGLYTCTANNFIGNSSVNITVNIASSDSSLPLLPPVPMLSSEENAYIEIHIAKQTVYGITLEWHAATENPAETWFTIHFGKYDSPKKEMIYIGPGINSYSVSNLLPVTKYEVCVTLKNHPPREGQCIVFVTGSDISEMEQKERLIHIIVIVCAMVLAVPVGMYACTTEARFSCVDRFVDLWRMHRMHDENLQEGARQGTFDSLQATSDEALCKSSMEKPTKRRRSEDKSKGGSAAYLY
;
A
#
# COMPACT_ATOMS: atom_id res chain seq x y z
N MET A 1 -59.08 56.92 -16.62
CA MET A 1 -57.76 56.65 -17.25
C MET A 1 -56.64 56.51 -16.23
N ASP A 2 -56.92 56.62 -14.91
CA ASP A 2 -55.86 56.68 -13.89
C ASP A 2 -55.48 55.34 -13.24
N ALA A 3 -56.33 54.31 -13.31
CA ALA A 3 -56.00 53.00 -12.74
C ALA A 3 -54.94 52.23 -13.56
N PHE A 4 -54.89 52.44 -14.87
CA PHE A 4 -54.02 51.70 -15.79
C PHE A 4 -52.57 52.22 -15.77
N TYR A 5 -52.38 53.52 -15.55
CA TYR A 5 -51.06 54.15 -15.43
C TYR A 5 -50.35 53.79 -14.12
N VAL A 6 -51.12 53.65 -13.03
CA VAL A 6 -50.58 53.25 -11.73
C VAL A 6 -50.14 51.78 -11.74
N THR A 7 -50.92 50.89 -12.36
CA THR A 7 -50.52 49.48 -12.51
C THR A 7 -49.29 49.31 -13.41
N LEU A 8 -49.17 50.10 -14.49
CA LEU A 8 -48.01 50.04 -15.39
C LEU A 8 -46.73 50.55 -14.71
N HIS A 9 -46.83 51.61 -13.90
CA HIS A 9 -45.71 52.11 -13.11
C HIS A 9 -45.33 51.15 -11.97
N ILE A 10 -46.28 50.47 -11.33
CA ILE A 10 -45.98 49.46 -10.31
C ILE A 10 -45.31 48.23 -10.96
N THR A 11 -45.73 47.80 -12.15
CA THR A 11 -45.06 46.70 -12.87
C THR A 11 -43.68 47.08 -13.41
N LEU A 12 -43.49 48.32 -13.86
CA LEU A 12 -42.17 48.83 -14.27
C LEU A 12 -41.25 49.01 -13.05
N VAL A 13 -41.78 49.49 -11.91
CA VAL A 13 -41.01 49.59 -10.66
C VAL A 13 -40.70 48.21 -10.08
N PHE A 14 -41.57 47.20 -10.24
CA PHE A 14 -41.23 45.80 -9.92
C PHE A 14 -40.21 45.18 -10.90
N GLN A 15 -40.16 45.62 -12.16
CA GLN A 15 -39.08 45.28 -13.10
C GLN A 15 -37.77 46.06 -12.82
N PHE A 16 -37.81 47.18 -12.10
CA PHE A 16 -36.63 47.94 -11.66
C PHE A 16 -36.24 47.67 -10.19
N ILE A 17 -37.04 46.91 -9.43
CA ILE A 17 -36.71 46.40 -8.08
C ILE A 17 -36.23 44.94 -8.12
N SER A 18 -36.04 44.35 -9.31
CA SER A 18 -35.08 43.23 -9.46
C SER A 18 -33.65 43.77 -9.49
N PHE A 19 -33.23 44.45 -8.42
CA PHE A 19 -31.83 44.78 -8.19
C PHE A 19 -31.10 43.48 -7.82
N GLY A 20 -30.41 42.92 -8.81
CA GLY A 20 -29.39 41.88 -8.63
C GLY A 20 -29.90 40.53 -8.14
N SER A 21 -30.68 39.81 -8.94
CA SER A 21 -30.79 38.36 -8.76
C SER A 21 -29.44 37.72 -9.10
N SER A 22 -28.57 37.69 -8.10
CA SER A 22 -27.35 36.90 -8.01
C SER A 22 -27.73 35.44 -8.16
N THR A 23 -27.78 34.95 -9.40
CA THR A 23 -28.08 33.54 -9.69
C THR A 23 -27.06 32.68 -8.97
N CYS A 24 -27.49 32.05 -7.88
CA CYS A 24 -26.70 31.10 -7.13
C CYS A 24 -26.93 29.71 -7.71
N LEU A 25 -25.88 28.88 -7.68
CA LEU A 25 -25.95 27.50 -8.18
C LEU A 25 -26.89 26.66 -7.30
N PHE A 26 -27.69 25.81 -7.93
CA PHE A 26 -28.60 24.92 -7.22
C PHE A 26 -27.82 23.99 -6.27
N GLY A 27 -28.24 23.93 -5.00
CA GLY A 27 -27.53 23.18 -3.96
C GLY A 27 -26.39 23.94 -3.28
N CYS A 28 -26.06 25.15 -3.74
CA CYS A 28 -25.08 26.02 -3.11
C CYS A 28 -25.73 27.30 -2.56
N SER A 29 -25.07 27.90 -1.57
CA SER A 29 -25.41 29.21 -1.02
C SER A 29 -24.40 30.25 -1.49
N CYS A 30 -24.87 31.46 -1.76
CA CYS A 30 -24.04 32.57 -2.20
C CYS A 30 -24.17 33.70 -1.18
N THR A 31 -23.03 34.17 -0.68
CA THR A 31 -22.97 35.27 0.30
C THR A 31 -22.09 36.39 -0.20
N ASP A 32 -22.50 37.63 0.03
CA ASP A 32 -21.69 38.81 -0.25
C ASP A 32 -21.05 39.26 1.06
N ASP A 33 -19.74 39.06 1.19
CA ASP A 33 -18.96 39.48 2.36
C ASP A 33 -18.14 40.75 2.03
N ILE A 34 -17.50 41.34 3.04
CA ILE A 34 -16.60 42.51 2.87
C ILE A 34 -15.44 42.19 1.89
N LEU A 35 -15.06 40.91 1.79
CA LEU A 35 -14.04 40.39 0.88
C LEU A 35 -14.58 40.11 -0.52
N GLY A 36 -15.88 40.26 -0.75
CA GLY A 36 -16.58 40.00 -2.01
C GLY A 36 -17.47 38.77 -1.98
N ARG A 37 -17.94 38.39 -3.17
CA ARG A 37 -18.93 37.33 -3.34
C ARG A 37 -18.29 35.96 -3.11
N SER A 38 -18.98 35.13 -2.32
CA SER A 38 -18.55 33.80 -1.90
C SER A 38 -19.55 32.72 -2.33
N LEU A 39 -19.06 31.60 -2.86
CA LEU A 39 -19.84 30.40 -3.19
C LEU A 39 -19.59 29.33 -2.13
N LEU A 40 -20.65 28.84 -1.51
CA LEU A 40 -20.61 27.82 -0.47
C LEU A 40 -21.44 26.60 -0.87
N CYS A 41 -20.80 25.46 -1.08
CA CYS A 41 -21.45 24.19 -1.34
C CYS A 41 -21.02 23.17 -0.27
N MET A 42 -21.98 22.60 0.45
CA MET A 42 -21.75 21.72 1.60
C MET A 42 -22.71 20.55 1.56
N GLU A 43 -22.23 19.33 1.81
CA GLU A 43 -23.07 18.14 2.02
C GLU A 43 -24.01 17.84 0.83
N THR A 44 -23.58 18.20 -0.37
CA THR A 44 -24.31 17.95 -1.62
C THR A 44 -23.60 16.86 -2.40
N SER A 45 -24.32 15.86 -2.90
CA SER A 45 -23.75 14.82 -3.78
C SER A 45 -23.58 15.36 -5.20
N MET A 46 -22.78 16.42 -5.38
CA MET A 46 -22.58 17.04 -6.70
C MET A 46 -21.69 16.18 -7.60
N GLY A 47 -20.71 15.45 -7.05
CA GLY A 47 -19.79 14.56 -7.79
C GLY A 47 -18.82 15.29 -8.73
N GLU A 48 -19.23 16.43 -9.28
CA GLU A 48 -18.49 17.29 -10.21
C GLU A 48 -18.55 18.75 -9.79
N ILE A 49 -17.60 19.54 -10.29
CA ILE A 49 -17.55 20.99 -10.09
C ILE A 49 -18.52 21.66 -11.07
N PRO A 50 -19.37 22.61 -10.61
CA PRO A 50 -20.29 23.30 -11.50
C PRO A 50 -19.59 24.03 -12.67
N VAL A 51 -20.06 23.81 -13.90
CA VAL A 51 -19.42 24.31 -15.13
C VAL A 51 -19.62 25.82 -15.35
N ASP A 52 -20.65 26.40 -14.72
CA ASP A 52 -21.08 27.78 -14.90
C ASP A 52 -21.05 28.55 -13.58
N ILE A 53 -19.85 28.63 -13.00
CA ILE A 53 -19.59 29.51 -11.84
C ILE A 53 -19.48 30.96 -12.36
N PRO A 54 -20.32 31.90 -11.89
CA PRO A 54 -20.18 33.34 -12.14
C PRO A 54 -18.75 33.86 -11.91
N HIS A 55 -18.29 34.80 -12.73
CA HIS A 55 -16.90 35.25 -12.78
C HIS A 55 -16.46 36.14 -11.60
N ASP A 56 -17.41 36.61 -10.79
CA ASP A 56 -17.25 37.61 -9.73
C ASP A 56 -16.94 37.02 -8.35
N PHE A 57 -16.88 35.69 -8.22
CA PHE A 57 -16.55 35.05 -6.94
C PHE A 57 -15.08 35.26 -6.55
N ILE A 58 -14.87 35.76 -5.33
CA ILE A 58 -13.56 35.93 -4.69
C ILE A 58 -13.21 34.71 -3.83
N LYS A 59 -14.24 34.00 -3.34
CA LYS A 59 -14.08 32.81 -2.51
C LYS A 59 -15.01 31.69 -2.96
N ILE A 60 -14.46 30.49 -3.10
CA ILE A 60 -15.22 29.27 -3.40
C ILE A 60 -14.88 28.23 -2.34
N ARG A 61 -15.91 27.71 -1.68
CA ARG A 61 -15.83 26.66 -0.68
C ARG A 61 -16.75 25.51 -1.07
N ILE A 62 -16.17 24.38 -1.43
CA ILE A 62 -16.88 23.14 -1.76
C ILE A 62 -16.32 22.04 -0.86
N GLU A 63 -17.04 21.67 0.20
CA GLU A 63 -16.58 20.64 1.13
C GLU A 63 -17.62 19.53 1.27
N LYS A 64 -17.18 18.32 1.61
CA LYS A 64 -18.05 17.14 1.79
C LYS A 64 -19.03 16.92 0.63
N SER A 65 -18.56 17.12 -0.60
CA SER A 65 -19.38 17.07 -1.81
C SER A 65 -18.99 15.94 -2.78
N HIS A 66 -18.25 14.95 -2.28
CA HIS A 66 -17.82 13.73 -3.00
C HIS A 66 -17.10 14.00 -4.33
N LEU A 67 -16.39 15.13 -4.45
CA LEU A 67 -15.57 15.41 -5.63
C LEU A 67 -14.42 14.41 -5.71
N THR A 68 -14.28 13.71 -6.85
CA THR A 68 -13.24 12.67 -7.05
C THR A 68 -12.03 13.18 -7.83
N GLU A 69 -12.19 14.22 -8.62
CA GLU A 69 -11.12 14.79 -9.43
C GLU A 69 -11.23 16.30 -9.59
N LEU A 70 -10.10 16.93 -9.92
CA LEU A 70 -10.03 18.34 -10.31
C LEU A 70 -9.70 18.44 -11.81
N PRO A 71 -10.72 18.51 -12.69
CA PRO A 71 -10.51 18.51 -14.12
C PRO A 71 -9.88 19.82 -14.61
N ARG A 72 -9.44 19.80 -15.88
CA ARG A 72 -8.82 20.96 -16.52
C ARG A 72 -9.76 22.17 -16.50
N GLY A 73 -9.23 23.33 -16.11
CA GLY A 73 -9.94 24.59 -16.22
C GLY A 73 -11.20 24.72 -15.37
N SER A 74 -11.34 23.89 -14.31
CA SER A 74 -12.48 23.86 -13.39
C SER A 74 -12.89 25.25 -12.90
N PHE A 75 -11.91 26.13 -12.67
CA PHE A 75 -12.11 27.48 -12.17
C PHE A 75 -11.62 28.56 -13.16
N SER A 76 -11.43 28.21 -14.43
CA SER A 76 -10.86 29.12 -15.44
C SER A 76 -11.75 30.34 -15.77
N LYS A 77 -13.04 30.28 -15.41
CA LYS A 77 -14.03 31.37 -15.57
C LYS A 77 -14.07 32.34 -14.37
N VAL A 78 -13.34 32.05 -13.28
CA VAL A 78 -13.28 32.88 -12.05
C VAL A 78 -11.86 33.42 -11.80
N PRO A 79 -11.33 34.31 -12.66
CA PRO A 79 -9.98 34.81 -12.53
C PRO A 79 -9.76 35.71 -11.28
N ALA A 80 -10.84 36.22 -10.68
CA ALA A 80 -10.81 37.03 -9.47
C ALA A 80 -10.61 36.22 -8.18
N LEU A 81 -10.68 34.88 -8.27
CA LEU A 81 -10.66 33.98 -7.12
C LEU A 81 -9.38 34.13 -6.30
N GLU A 82 -9.53 34.38 -4.99
CA GLU A 82 -8.43 34.50 -4.03
C GLU A 82 -8.38 33.31 -3.06
N PHE A 83 -9.54 32.72 -2.74
CA PHE A 83 -9.68 31.64 -1.77
C PHE A 83 -10.40 30.45 -2.39
N LEU A 84 -9.73 29.30 -2.47
CA LEU A 84 -10.31 28.06 -2.97
C LEU A 84 -10.18 26.95 -1.93
N TRP A 85 -11.32 26.53 -1.36
CA TRP A 85 -11.38 25.51 -0.32
C TRP A 85 -12.15 24.28 -0.82
N LEU A 86 -11.43 23.17 -0.96
CA LEU A 86 -11.92 21.88 -1.47
C LEU A 86 -11.74 20.77 -0.44
N ASN A 87 -11.84 21.12 0.84
CA ASN A 87 -11.55 20.25 1.98
C ASN A 87 -12.55 19.09 2.09
N PHE A 88 -12.09 17.95 2.62
CA PHE A 88 -12.95 16.81 2.98
C PHE A 88 -13.82 16.33 1.80
N ASN A 89 -13.26 16.30 0.60
CA ASN A 89 -13.84 15.61 -0.55
C ASN A 89 -13.10 14.29 -0.76
N GLU A 90 -13.17 13.71 -1.96
CA GLU A 90 -12.56 12.44 -2.31
C GLU A 90 -11.57 12.60 -3.47
N ILE A 91 -10.97 13.79 -3.60
CA ILE A 91 -10.16 14.15 -4.77
C ILE A 91 -8.91 13.27 -4.78
N ALA A 92 -8.81 12.39 -5.77
CA ALA A 92 -7.66 11.50 -5.97
C ALA A 92 -6.77 11.98 -7.13
N LEU A 93 -7.36 12.67 -8.11
CA LEU A 93 -6.67 13.12 -9.32
C LEU A 93 -6.79 14.63 -9.51
N MET A 94 -5.68 15.28 -9.82
CA MET A 94 -5.63 16.70 -10.18
C MET A 94 -4.98 16.87 -11.56
N ASN A 95 -5.67 17.52 -12.48
CA ASN A 95 -5.13 17.82 -13.80
C ASN A 95 -4.03 18.91 -13.72
N MET A 96 -3.02 18.86 -14.59
CA MET A 96 -1.93 19.86 -14.62
C MET A 96 -2.40 21.29 -14.96
N LYS A 97 -3.60 21.45 -15.54
CA LYS A 97 -4.23 22.72 -15.90
C LYS A 97 -5.50 22.99 -15.10
N SER A 98 -5.64 22.37 -13.94
CA SER A 98 -6.82 22.57 -13.09
C SER A 98 -6.90 23.98 -12.48
N LEU A 99 -5.75 24.62 -12.25
CA LEU A 99 -5.61 25.97 -11.71
C LEU A 99 -5.35 27.03 -12.79
N GLU A 100 -5.60 26.70 -14.07
CA GLU A 100 -5.36 27.59 -15.21
C GLU A 100 -6.10 28.93 -15.03
N ARG A 101 -5.40 30.06 -15.19
CA ARG A 101 -5.89 31.45 -15.03
C ARG A 101 -6.18 31.94 -13.61
N LEU A 102 -5.80 31.21 -12.57
CA LEU A 102 -6.01 31.63 -11.18
C LEU A 102 -4.88 32.52 -10.63
N ALA A 103 -4.54 33.59 -11.36
CA ALA A 103 -3.39 34.45 -11.05
C ALA A 103 -3.51 35.22 -9.71
N ASN A 104 -4.73 35.38 -9.18
CA ASN A 104 -5.00 36.06 -7.92
C ASN A 104 -5.13 35.11 -6.72
N LEU A 105 -5.05 33.78 -6.93
CA LEU A 105 -5.25 32.81 -5.87
C LEU A 105 -4.16 32.96 -4.80
N THR A 106 -4.59 33.16 -3.55
CA THR A 106 -3.72 33.36 -2.38
C THR A 106 -3.76 32.17 -1.43
N GLU A 107 -4.88 31.46 -1.39
CA GLU A 107 -5.10 30.34 -0.47
C GLU A 107 -5.81 29.19 -1.17
N LEU A 108 -5.15 28.03 -1.18
CA LEU A 108 -5.69 26.77 -1.67
C LEU A 108 -5.67 25.75 -0.54
N ARG A 109 -6.84 25.21 -0.20
CA ARG A 109 -6.97 24.13 0.77
C ARG A 109 -7.57 22.88 0.16
N LEU A 110 -6.87 21.78 0.30
CA LEU A 110 -7.18 20.45 -0.22
C LEU A 110 -7.08 19.41 0.91
N GLN A 111 -7.26 19.83 2.17
CA GLN A 111 -7.08 18.96 3.33
C GLN A 111 -8.13 17.83 3.33
N GLY A 112 -7.76 16.62 3.78
CA GLY A 112 -8.69 15.51 3.92
C GLY A 112 -9.23 14.98 2.59
N ASN A 113 -8.39 14.92 1.56
CA ASN A 113 -8.71 14.32 0.25
C ASN A 113 -7.96 12.99 0.07
N LYS A 114 -7.96 12.42 -1.14
CA LYS A 114 -7.34 11.13 -1.48
C LYS A 114 -6.12 11.31 -2.42
N LEU A 115 -5.48 12.47 -2.42
CA LEU A 115 -4.40 12.78 -3.36
C LEU A 115 -3.17 11.91 -3.07
N THR A 116 -2.71 11.16 -4.07
CA THR A 116 -1.45 10.42 -4.02
C THR A 116 -0.28 11.21 -4.63
N SER A 117 -0.59 12.17 -5.51
CA SER A 117 0.39 13.09 -6.10
C SER A 117 -0.26 14.43 -6.42
N VAL A 118 0.57 15.47 -6.59
CA VAL A 118 0.15 16.81 -7.01
C VAL A 118 0.93 17.21 -8.26
N PRO A 119 0.28 17.73 -9.31
CA PRO A 119 0.97 18.28 -10.46
C PRO A 119 1.58 19.64 -10.09
N TRP A 120 2.77 19.65 -9.48
CA TRP A 120 3.41 20.87 -8.97
C TRP A 120 3.60 21.97 -10.02
N THR A 121 3.65 21.63 -11.31
CA THR A 121 3.69 22.59 -12.42
C THR A 121 2.41 23.42 -12.56
N ALA A 122 1.26 22.94 -12.07
CA ALA A 122 -0.01 23.67 -12.08
C ALA A 122 0.06 24.97 -11.26
N PHE A 123 0.96 25.04 -10.26
CA PHE A 123 1.13 26.23 -9.43
C PHE A 123 1.82 27.40 -10.15
N GLN A 124 2.33 27.20 -11.37
CA GLN A 124 2.81 28.29 -12.22
C GLN A 124 1.68 29.30 -12.54
N ASP A 125 0.44 28.83 -12.62
CA ASP A 125 -0.73 29.67 -12.85
C ASP A 125 -1.21 30.41 -11.58
N THR A 126 -0.61 30.13 -10.42
CA THR A 126 -0.96 30.73 -9.12
C THR A 126 0.26 31.40 -8.45
N PRO A 127 0.88 32.41 -9.07
CA PRO A 127 2.13 33.01 -8.58
C PRO A 127 2.00 33.76 -7.24
N LYS A 128 0.77 34.11 -6.83
CA LYS A 128 0.48 34.79 -5.56
C LYS A 128 0.12 33.84 -4.42
N LEU A 129 0.16 32.53 -4.62
CA LEU A 129 -0.27 31.56 -3.63
C LEU A 129 0.62 31.63 -2.39
N LYS A 130 0.01 31.92 -1.24
CA LYS A 130 0.67 32.06 0.08
C LYS A 130 0.41 30.85 0.97
N ILE A 131 -0.77 30.27 0.88
CA ILE A 131 -1.22 29.17 1.74
C ILE A 131 -1.58 27.98 0.86
N LEU A 132 -0.88 26.86 1.07
CA LEU A 132 -1.18 25.57 0.46
C LEU A 132 -1.34 24.53 1.56
N ASP A 133 -2.56 24.04 1.73
CA ASP A 133 -2.90 23.02 2.72
C ASP A 133 -3.23 21.70 2.01
N LEU A 134 -2.34 20.71 2.19
CA LEU A 134 -2.42 19.35 1.65
C LEU A 134 -2.46 18.31 2.78
N LYS A 135 -2.79 18.73 4.00
CA LYS A 135 -2.87 17.86 5.18
C LYS A 135 -3.87 16.71 4.97
N HIS A 136 -3.64 15.55 5.59
CA HIS A 136 -4.53 14.39 5.50
C HIS A 136 -4.82 13.99 4.05
N ASN A 137 -3.76 13.66 3.30
CA ASN A 137 -3.83 13.08 1.97
C ASN A 137 -2.99 11.78 1.95
N HIS A 138 -2.65 11.30 0.76
CA HIS A 138 -1.87 10.06 0.57
C HIS A 138 -0.59 10.32 -0.23
N LEU A 139 -0.02 11.52 -0.13
CA LEU A 139 1.21 11.88 -0.84
C LEU A 139 2.39 11.05 -0.32
N ASP A 140 3.03 10.30 -1.20
CA ASP A 140 4.16 9.42 -0.89
C ASP A 140 5.52 9.99 -1.33
N VAL A 141 5.50 10.88 -2.33
CA VAL A 141 6.68 11.51 -2.92
C VAL A 141 6.53 13.03 -2.99
N LEU A 142 7.57 13.75 -2.56
CA LEU A 142 7.74 15.18 -2.81
C LEU A 142 8.93 15.42 -3.76
N PRO A 143 8.69 15.76 -5.04
CA PRO A 143 9.76 15.98 -6.02
C PRO A 143 10.69 17.13 -5.65
N GLU A 144 11.99 17.00 -5.98
CA GLU A 144 13.05 17.99 -5.70
C GLU A 144 12.77 19.42 -6.21
N HIS A 145 11.89 19.53 -7.22
CA HIS A 145 11.58 20.79 -7.90
C HIS A 145 10.17 21.31 -7.55
N ALA A 146 9.45 20.64 -6.64
CA ALA A 146 8.06 20.96 -6.29
C ALA A 146 7.88 22.42 -5.85
N LEU A 147 8.68 22.87 -4.89
CA LEU A 147 8.56 24.20 -4.29
C LEU A 147 9.08 25.33 -5.19
N ARG A 148 9.73 25.00 -6.31
CA ARG A 148 10.19 26.00 -7.30
C ARG A 148 9.03 26.79 -7.90
N TYR A 149 7.86 26.16 -8.05
CA TYR A 149 6.67 26.77 -8.64
C TYR A 149 5.86 27.61 -7.64
N LEU A 150 6.33 27.75 -6.40
CA LEU A 150 5.62 28.37 -5.30
C LEU A 150 6.45 29.53 -4.68
N PRO A 151 6.70 30.62 -5.45
CA PRO A 151 7.62 31.68 -5.05
C PRO A 151 7.10 32.60 -3.93
N ALA A 152 5.79 32.62 -3.66
CA ALA A 152 5.16 33.47 -2.64
C ALA A 152 4.64 32.69 -1.43
N LEU A 153 4.90 31.38 -1.36
CA LEU A 153 4.30 30.48 -0.37
C LEU A 153 4.87 30.68 1.04
N THR A 154 4.02 31.09 1.98
CA THR A 154 4.39 31.30 3.38
C THR A 154 3.87 30.21 4.32
N TYR A 155 2.94 29.37 3.85
CA TYR A 155 2.38 28.27 4.63
C TYR A 155 2.23 27.04 3.74
N LEU A 156 2.84 25.94 4.17
CA LEU A 156 2.73 24.63 3.54
C LEU A 156 2.45 23.57 4.60
N ASP A 157 1.28 22.94 4.54
CA ASP A 157 0.98 21.79 5.39
C ASP A 157 0.93 20.50 4.56
N LEU A 158 1.87 19.60 4.82
CA LEU A 158 1.99 18.26 4.26
C LEU A 158 1.87 17.19 5.38
N SER A 159 1.40 17.55 6.57
CA SER A 159 1.23 16.61 7.68
C SER A 159 0.18 15.55 7.38
N PHE A 160 0.26 14.40 8.04
CA PHE A 160 -0.67 13.27 7.83
C PHE A 160 -0.73 12.82 6.36
N ASN A 161 0.43 12.62 5.76
CA ASN A 161 0.58 12.03 4.42
C ASN A 161 1.40 10.73 4.52
N GLN A 162 1.89 10.22 3.40
CA GLN A 162 2.67 8.98 3.29
C GLN A 162 4.14 9.25 2.91
N LEU A 163 4.64 10.46 3.16
CA LEU A 163 6.00 10.86 2.81
C LEU A 163 7.01 10.07 3.65
N SER A 164 7.87 9.30 2.97
CA SER A 164 8.88 8.46 3.63
C SER A 164 10.28 9.03 3.52
N VAL A 165 10.62 9.59 2.35
CA VAL A 165 11.92 10.18 2.06
C VAL A 165 11.75 11.51 1.33
N ILE A 166 12.42 12.54 1.83
CA ILE A 166 12.52 13.85 1.19
C ILE A 166 13.98 14.23 1.04
N ALA A 167 14.32 14.71 -0.15
CA ALA A 167 15.62 15.28 -0.47
C ALA A 167 15.72 16.70 0.09
N LYS A 168 16.89 17.09 0.63
CA LYS A 168 17.10 18.47 1.14
C LYS A 168 16.98 19.51 0.02
N GLU A 169 17.22 19.08 -1.22
CA GLU A 169 17.16 19.84 -2.45
C GLU A 169 15.78 20.47 -2.66
N VAL A 170 14.71 19.84 -2.17
CA VAL A 170 13.35 20.41 -2.19
C VAL A 170 13.31 21.79 -1.54
N PHE A 171 13.97 21.95 -0.40
CA PHE A 171 13.98 23.20 0.36
C PHE A 171 15.02 24.18 -0.17
N ILE A 172 16.18 23.69 -0.60
CA ILE A 172 17.22 24.54 -1.23
C ILE A 172 16.69 25.18 -2.51
N ASN A 173 15.86 24.46 -3.28
CA ASN A 173 15.25 24.96 -4.52
C ASN A 173 14.05 25.87 -4.30
N TRP A 174 13.61 26.09 -3.05
CA TRP A 174 12.49 26.96 -2.75
C TRP A 174 12.93 28.44 -2.80
N PRO A 175 12.34 29.30 -3.67
CA PRO A 175 12.80 30.67 -3.80
C PRO A 175 12.76 31.49 -2.50
N LEU A 176 11.77 31.26 -1.64
CA LEU A 176 11.67 31.95 -0.36
C LEU A 176 12.74 31.51 0.63
N PHE A 177 13.12 30.23 0.63
CA PHE A 177 14.24 29.74 1.44
C PHE A 177 15.54 30.47 1.07
N GLN A 178 15.83 30.60 -0.24
CA GLN A 178 17.02 31.29 -0.72
C GLN A 178 17.03 32.79 -0.39
N ILE A 179 15.85 33.43 -0.41
CA ILE A 179 15.72 34.84 -0.01
C ILE A 179 15.94 34.97 1.50
N ALA A 180 15.36 34.07 2.31
CA ALA A 180 15.51 34.05 3.76
C ALA A 180 16.97 33.89 4.18
N GLU A 181 17.72 32.95 3.58
CA GLU A 181 19.15 32.78 3.87
C GLU A 181 19.97 34.03 3.51
N LYS A 182 19.69 34.67 2.37
CA LYS A 182 20.42 35.87 1.92
C LYS A 182 20.08 37.12 2.73
N ALA A 183 18.82 37.23 3.16
CA ALA A 183 18.34 38.36 3.97
C ALA A 183 18.79 38.27 5.42
N TRP A 184 19.15 37.10 5.94
CA TRP A 184 19.81 37.00 7.26
C TRP A 184 21.16 37.75 7.32
N ALA A 185 21.74 38.09 6.16
CA ALA A 185 22.93 38.95 6.06
C ALA A 185 22.63 40.46 5.95
N LYS A 186 21.37 40.89 5.83
CA LYS A 186 20.96 42.31 5.73
C LYS A 186 19.60 42.50 6.41
N GLU A 187 19.54 43.30 7.48
CA GLU A 187 18.34 43.76 8.21
C GLU A 187 17.11 44.02 7.31
N GLY A 188 16.42 42.95 6.94
CA GLY A 188 15.30 42.95 6.01
C GLY A 188 14.26 42.00 6.54
N MET A 189 13.03 42.47 6.68
CA MET A 189 11.91 41.73 7.25
C MET A 189 11.45 40.66 6.25
N VAL A 190 11.91 39.42 6.42
CA VAL A 190 11.42 38.27 5.65
C VAL A 190 10.13 37.76 6.31
N SER A 191 9.11 37.43 5.51
CA SER A 191 7.88 36.82 6.03
C SER A 191 8.17 35.46 6.64
N ASN A 192 7.58 35.18 7.81
CA ASN A 192 7.68 33.87 8.43
C ASN A 192 7.05 32.79 7.54
N VAL A 193 7.71 31.65 7.47
CA VAL A 193 7.31 30.50 6.69
C VAL A 193 6.94 29.36 7.62
N VAL A 194 5.73 28.83 7.50
CA VAL A 194 5.22 27.75 8.34
C VAL A 194 5.16 26.45 7.54
N LEU A 195 5.74 25.38 8.10
CA LEU A 195 5.86 24.09 7.44
C LEU A 195 5.33 22.95 8.34
N GLY A 196 4.30 22.26 7.87
CA GLY A 196 3.71 21.08 8.50
C GLY A 196 4.24 19.79 7.85
N LEU A 197 5.00 18.98 8.62
CA LEU A 197 5.60 17.72 8.13
C LEU A 197 5.45 16.54 9.11
N HIS A 198 4.77 16.75 10.24
CA HIS A 198 4.54 15.70 11.22
C HIS A 198 3.57 14.64 10.70
N ASP A 199 3.50 13.50 11.41
CA ASP A 199 2.61 12.39 11.07
C ASP A 199 2.79 11.88 9.63
N ASN A 200 4.05 11.73 9.22
CA ASN A 200 4.45 11.07 7.98
C ASN A 200 5.33 9.85 8.32
N PRO A 201 5.30 8.77 7.52
CA PRO A 201 6.03 7.53 7.77
C PRO A 201 7.52 7.66 7.41
N TRP A 202 8.24 8.58 8.09
CA TRP A 202 9.63 8.90 7.80
C TRP A 202 10.55 7.67 7.90
N LEU A 203 11.18 7.32 6.78
CA LEU A 203 12.14 6.23 6.70
C LEU A 203 13.54 6.79 6.92
N CYS A 204 14.01 6.71 8.17
CA CYS A 204 15.26 7.27 8.65
C CYS A 204 16.48 6.41 8.29
N ASP A 205 16.68 6.19 6.99
CA ASP A 205 17.89 5.63 6.42
C ASP A 205 18.83 6.73 5.89
N CYS A 206 19.87 6.35 5.15
CA CYS A 206 20.85 7.29 4.64
C CYS A 206 20.29 8.32 3.64
N ARG A 207 19.14 8.06 3.00
CA ARG A 207 18.50 8.96 2.03
C ARG A 207 17.90 10.17 2.71
N LEU A 208 17.36 9.98 3.91
CA LEU A 208 16.75 11.05 4.71
C LEU A 208 17.79 11.94 5.40
N LYS A 209 19.09 11.59 5.34
CA LYS A 209 20.18 12.29 6.03
C LYS A 209 20.12 13.80 5.83
N GLY A 210 20.07 14.25 4.57
CA GLY A 210 20.09 15.68 4.25
C GLY A 210 18.88 16.42 4.82
N PHE A 211 17.70 15.78 4.83
CA PHE A 211 16.50 16.37 5.39
C PHE A 211 16.53 16.42 6.92
N VAL A 212 17.02 15.38 7.59
CA VAL A 212 17.22 15.40 9.05
C VAL A 212 18.20 16.51 9.44
N GLU A 213 19.33 16.64 8.73
CA GLU A 213 20.29 17.74 8.93
C GLU A 213 19.62 19.11 8.73
N PHE A 214 18.83 19.27 7.66
CA PHE A 214 18.06 20.49 7.41
C PHE A 214 17.13 20.84 8.57
N THR A 215 16.30 19.89 9.04
CA THR A 215 15.34 20.15 10.14
C THR A 215 16.02 20.57 11.44
N ARG A 216 17.26 20.10 11.67
CA ARG A 216 18.07 20.50 12.83
C ARG A 216 18.72 21.87 12.67
N SER A 217 18.93 22.33 11.43
CA SER A 217 19.45 23.66 11.13
C SER A 217 18.36 24.73 10.93
N VAL A 218 17.08 24.33 10.84
CA VAL A 218 15.96 25.27 10.68
C VAL A 218 15.93 26.26 11.84
N SER A 219 15.92 27.54 11.49
CA SER A 219 15.75 28.68 12.40
C SER A 219 14.76 29.69 11.79
N PRO A 220 14.23 30.64 12.57
CA PRO A 220 13.40 31.73 12.04
C PRO A 220 14.09 32.41 10.84
N PRO A 221 13.37 32.71 9.74
CA PRO A 221 11.92 32.83 9.62
C PRO A 221 11.16 31.51 9.35
N ILE A 222 11.83 30.36 9.27
CA ILE A 222 11.16 29.07 9.00
C ILE A 222 10.75 28.41 10.32
N ILE A 223 9.48 28.06 10.40
CA ILE A 223 8.83 27.53 11.59
C ILE A 223 8.20 26.19 11.24
N LEU A 224 8.70 25.12 11.86
CA LEU A 224 8.03 23.83 11.80
C LEU A 224 6.79 23.88 12.69
N MET A 225 5.61 23.51 12.17
CA MET A 225 4.37 23.44 12.96
C MET A 225 4.53 22.49 14.15
N ASN A 226 5.29 21.42 13.95
CA ASN A 226 5.72 20.51 15.00
C ASN A 226 7.20 20.17 14.76
N SER A 227 8.05 20.50 15.73
CA SER A 227 9.49 20.25 15.68
C SER A 227 9.88 18.82 16.03
N TYR A 228 8.97 18.04 16.62
CA TYR A 228 9.20 16.66 17.08
C TYR A 228 8.91 15.64 15.97
N LEU A 229 9.62 15.75 14.85
CA LEU A 229 9.53 14.76 13.78
C LEU A 229 10.15 13.43 14.23
N MET A 230 9.44 12.32 13.97
CA MET A 230 9.81 10.98 14.41
C MET A 230 9.98 10.03 13.23
N CYS A 231 10.90 9.08 13.36
CA CYS A 231 11.10 8.01 12.40
C CYS A 231 10.01 6.93 12.51
N SER A 232 9.50 6.45 11.40
CA SER A 232 8.65 5.25 11.34
C SER A 232 9.45 3.98 11.14
N GLY A 233 10.60 4.05 10.45
CA GLY A 233 11.52 2.93 10.28
C GLY A 233 12.93 3.38 9.92
N PRO A 234 13.89 2.45 9.73
CA PRO A 234 13.78 1.00 9.96
C PRO A 234 13.60 0.65 11.45
N ALA A 235 13.30 -0.62 11.79
CA ALA A 235 12.94 -1.05 13.16
C ALA A 235 13.86 -0.54 14.29
N LEU A 236 15.18 -0.48 14.05
CA LEU A 236 16.17 0.02 15.02
C LEU A 236 16.10 1.53 15.31
N LYS A 237 15.46 2.28 14.41
CA LYS A 237 15.30 3.74 14.47
C LYS A 237 13.84 4.18 14.58
N ALA A 238 12.89 3.25 14.51
CA ALA A 238 11.48 3.53 14.68
C ALA A 238 11.23 4.25 16.02
N HIS A 239 10.36 5.26 16.00
CA HIS A 239 9.98 6.12 17.12
C HIS A 239 11.08 7.03 17.69
N LYS A 240 12.28 7.09 17.08
CA LYS A 240 13.29 8.08 17.49
C LYS A 240 13.02 9.43 16.85
N PHE A 241 13.30 10.51 17.59
CA PHE A 241 13.16 11.87 17.08
C PHE A 241 14.33 12.27 16.18
N PHE A 242 14.07 13.14 15.22
CA PHE A 242 15.07 13.61 14.25
C PHE A 242 16.29 14.29 14.91
N HIS A 243 16.09 14.98 16.05
CA HIS A 243 17.16 15.64 16.78
C HIS A 243 18.07 14.65 17.54
N GLU A 244 17.61 13.43 17.82
CA GLU A 244 18.34 12.41 18.57
C GLU A 244 19.18 11.50 17.67
N ILE A 245 18.90 11.51 16.37
CA ILE A 245 19.56 10.63 15.41
C ILE A 245 20.64 11.36 14.62
N GLN A 246 21.63 10.58 14.19
CA GLN A 246 22.65 11.00 13.24
C GLN A 246 22.72 9.96 12.12
N LEU A 247 22.30 10.37 10.92
CA LEU A 247 22.26 9.49 9.76
C LEU A 247 23.59 9.54 9.01
N LYS A 248 24.09 8.37 8.64
CA LYS A 248 25.32 8.24 7.84
C LYS A 248 25.00 8.33 6.35
N SER A 249 25.98 8.75 5.53
CA SER A 249 25.81 8.87 4.08
C SER A 249 25.54 7.52 3.40
N CYS A 250 24.82 7.52 2.28
CA CYS A 250 24.60 6.30 1.51
C CYS A 250 25.91 5.77 0.93
N MET A 251 26.00 4.45 0.82
CA MET A 251 27.14 3.75 0.24
C MET A 251 26.66 2.61 -0.65
N ARG A 252 27.32 2.46 -1.81
CA ARG A 252 27.12 1.29 -2.66
C ARG A 252 27.41 0.01 -1.88
N PRO A 253 26.71 -1.11 -2.16
CA PRO A 253 26.99 -2.36 -1.48
C PRO A 253 28.39 -2.83 -1.87
N VAL A 254 29.05 -3.49 -0.93
CA VAL A 254 30.34 -4.14 -1.11
C VAL A 254 30.17 -5.57 -0.61
N THR A 255 30.26 -6.53 -1.54
CA THR A 255 30.15 -7.95 -1.23
C THR A 255 31.53 -8.54 -0.96
N SER A 256 31.65 -9.36 0.07
CA SER A 256 32.82 -10.20 0.37
C SER A 256 32.36 -11.60 0.78
N ALA A 257 33.24 -12.58 0.62
CA ALA A 257 33.02 -13.95 1.09
C ALA A 257 34.25 -14.37 1.91
N PRO A 258 34.07 -15.09 3.04
CA PRO A 258 35.19 -15.56 3.84
C PRO A 258 36.03 -16.59 3.06
N GLU A 259 35.39 -17.45 2.29
CA GLU A 259 36.01 -18.41 1.39
C GLU A 259 35.46 -18.25 -0.03
N THR A 260 36.34 -18.04 -1.00
CA THR A 260 35.97 -17.90 -2.42
C THR A 260 36.13 -19.19 -3.21
N ASN A 261 36.86 -20.18 -2.67
CA ASN A 261 37.08 -21.48 -3.28
C ASN A 261 36.89 -22.57 -2.23
N ILE A 262 35.75 -23.25 -2.28
CA ILE A 262 35.36 -24.29 -1.31
C ILE A 262 35.53 -25.65 -1.97
N THR A 263 36.21 -26.58 -1.31
CA THR A 263 36.38 -27.95 -1.80
C THR A 263 35.87 -28.93 -0.75
N LEU A 264 34.85 -29.71 -1.12
CA LEU A 264 34.17 -30.64 -0.21
C LEU A 264 33.99 -32.02 -0.86
N PRO A 265 33.93 -33.11 -0.08
CA PRO A 265 33.68 -34.45 -0.62
C PRO A 265 32.22 -34.61 -1.09
N LEU A 266 31.97 -35.61 -1.95
CA LEU A 266 30.62 -35.97 -2.38
C LEU A 266 29.71 -36.28 -1.18
N GLY A 267 28.47 -35.79 -1.24
CA GLY A 267 27.45 -35.98 -0.19
C GLY A 267 27.59 -35.07 1.04
N ALA A 268 28.62 -34.23 1.14
CA ALA A 268 28.72 -33.23 2.21
C ALA A 268 27.76 -32.05 2.00
N ASN A 269 27.37 -31.37 3.08
CA ASN A 269 26.57 -30.14 2.99
C ASN A 269 27.49 -28.93 2.82
N ALA A 270 27.28 -28.13 1.78
CA ALA A 270 28.04 -26.90 1.56
C ALA A 270 27.24 -25.68 2.03
N THR A 271 27.89 -24.79 2.79
CA THR A 271 27.31 -23.52 3.23
C THR A 271 28.12 -22.36 2.66
N LEU A 272 27.60 -21.69 1.64
CA LEU A 272 28.24 -20.52 1.06
C LEU A 272 27.84 -19.28 1.85
N THR A 273 28.80 -18.51 2.35
CA THR A 273 28.52 -17.28 3.10
C THR A 273 28.90 -16.05 2.28
N CYS A 274 28.01 -15.08 2.21
CA CYS A 274 28.20 -13.79 1.57
C CYS A 274 27.97 -12.67 2.59
N LEU A 275 29.02 -11.91 2.86
CA LEU A 275 28.97 -10.72 3.70
C LEU A 275 28.78 -9.50 2.80
N VAL A 276 27.80 -8.68 3.11
CA VAL A 276 27.43 -7.52 2.31
C VAL A 276 27.44 -6.31 3.20
N LYS A 277 28.27 -5.33 2.85
CA LYS A 277 28.33 -4.04 3.53
C LYS A 277 27.70 -2.95 2.65
N GLY A 278 26.62 -2.31 3.08
CA GLY A 278 25.91 -1.35 2.23
C GLY A 278 24.90 -0.49 2.98
N ARG A 279 24.62 0.73 2.47
CA ARG A 279 23.55 1.60 2.96
C ARG A 279 22.86 2.32 1.80
N PRO A 280 21.55 2.21 1.62
CA PRO A 280 20.57 1.56 2.48
C PRO A 280 20.66 0.04 2.35
N GLU A 281 19.83 -0.65 3.14
CA GLU A 281 19.72 -2.11 3.16
C GLU A 281 19.64 -2.68 1.72
N PRO A 282 20.65 -3.47 1.30
CA PRO A 282 20.70 -4.00 -0.06
C PRO A 282 19.88 -5.28 -0.19
N THR A 283 19.25 -5.47 -1.33
CA THR A 283 18.63 -6.75 -1.71
C THR A 283 19.72 -7.72 -2.15
N ILE A 284 19.83 -8.87 -1.48
CA ILE A 284 20.84 -9.91 -1.75
C ILE A 284 20.20 -11.06 -2.52
N GLN A 285 20.85 -11.51 -3.60
CA GLN A 285 20.40 -12.59 -4.47
C GLN A 285 21.56 -13.52 -4.83
N TRP A 286 21.30 -14.82 -4.86
CA TRP A 286 22.26 -15.84 -5.29
C TRP A 286 21.98 -16.30 -6.73
N MET A 287 23.04 -16.42 -7.51
CA MET A 287 23.01 -16.91 -8.89
C MET A 287 23.97 -18.09 -9.06
N TYR A 288 23.60 -19.05 -9.90
CA TYR A 288 24.47 -20.15 -10.35
C TYR A 288 24.58 -20.07 -11.86
N SER A 289 25.81 -20.09 -12.40
CA SER A 289 26.05 -19.97 -13.84
C SER A 289 25.32 -18.78 -14.50
N LEU A 290 25.31 -17.63 -13.82
CA LEU A 290 24.65 -16.37 -14.25
C LEU A 290 23.12 -16.39 -14.28
N LYS A 291 22.47 -17.33 -13.59
CA LYS A 291 21.01 -17.40 -13.50
C LYS A 291 20.54 -17.54 -12.05
N ILE A 292 19.42 -16.90 -11.72
CA ILE A 292 18.89 -16.84 -10.35
C ILE A 292 18.53 -18.26 -9.90
N ILE A 293 19.09 -18.69 -8.77
CA ILE A 293 18.76 -20.00 -8.20
C ILE A 293 17.45 -19.85 -7.43
N ARG A 294 16.39 -20.52 -7.84
CA ARG A 294 15.12 -20.59 -7.09
C ARG A 294 14.99 -22.02 -6.55
N GLY A 295 14.99 -22.20 -5.23
CA GLY A 295 14.82 -23.53 -4.60
C GLY A 295 15.70 -23.81 -3.37
N PHE A 296 16.78 -23.05 -3.16
CA PHE A 296 17.59 -23.15 -1.94
C PHE A 296 17.21 -22.06 -0.94
N VAL A 297 17.06 -22.43 0.33
CA VAL A 297 16.73 -21.51 1.43
C VAL A 297 17.99 -20.71 1.76
N ALA A 298 18.05 -19.46 1.29
CA ALA A 298 19.08 -18.52 1.71
C ALA A 298 18.64 -17.86 3.02
N SER A 299 19.37 -18.08 4.12
CA SER A 299 19.13 -17.35 5.37
C SER A 299 19.83 -15.99 5.31
N GLN A 300 19.16 -14.94 5.79
CA GLN A 300 19.72 -13.60 5.88
C GLN A 300 19.72 -13.16 7.35
N THR A 301 20.86 -12.69 7.83
CA THR A 301 21.03 -12.19 9.20
C THR A 301 21.69 -10.82 9.18
N ASN A 302 21.15 -9.91 9.98
CA ASN A 302 21.71 -8.57 10.16
C ASN A 302 22.77 -8.65 11.26
N ILE A 303 24.04 -8.48 10.90
CA ILE A 303 25.15 -8.45 11.87
C ILE A 303 25.17 -7.05 12.52
N ASP A 304 25.15 -6.01 11.69
CA ASP A 304 25.14 -4.60 12.11
C ASP A 304 24.14 -3.81 11.23
N GLU A 305 23.93 -2.52 11.52
CA GLU A 305 23.09 -1.62 10.69
C GLU A 305 23.56 -1.48 9.22
N GLU A 306 24.82 -1.81 8.94
CA GLU A 306 25.43 -1.69 7.61
C GLU A 306 25.98 -3.01 7.07
N THR A 307 25.95 -4.08 7.86
CA THR A 307 26.57 -5.37 7.52
C THR A 307 25.52 -6.47 7.59
N PHE A 308 25.29 -7.10 6.45
CA PHE A 308 24.31 -8.16 6.22
C PHE A 308 25.06 -9.44 5.87
N SER A 309 24.63 -10.57 6.43
CA SER A 309 25.17 -11.89 6.09
C SER A 309 24.07 -12.70 5.40
N SER A 310 24.39 -13.27 4.24
CA SER A 310 23.53 -14.22 3.55
C SER A 310 24.23 -15.55 3.43
N GLN A 311 23.56 -16.63 3.86
CA GLN A 311 24.09 -17.99 3.78
C GLN A 311 23.23 -18.84 2.85
N LEU A 312 23.87 -19.47 1.85
CA LEU A 312 23.25 -20.42 0.94
C LEU A 312 23.65 -21.84 1.35
N LEU A 313 22.67 -22.65 1.76
CA LEU A 313 22.88 -24.05 2.09
C LEU A 313 22.58 -24.93 0.87
N ILE A 314 23.57 -25.73 0.46
CA ILE A 314 23.45 -26.77 -0.56
C ILE A 314 23.56 -28.12 0.16
N PRO A 315 22.43 -28.81 0.42
CA PRO A 315 22.46 -30.12 1.07
C PRO A 315 23.01 -31.17 0.10
N SER A 316 23.80 -32.11 0.63
CA SER A 316 24.30 -33.29 -0.09
C SER A 316 24.87 -33.00 -1.49
N LEU A 317 26.10 -32.48 -1.55
CA LEU A 317 26.78 -32.12 -2.78
C LEU A 317 26.84 -33.26 -3.81
N HIS A 318 26.34 -33.01 -5.02
CA HIS A 318 26.48 -33.87 -6.20
C HIS A 318 27.48 -33.28 -7.19
N LEU A 319 28.04 -34.11 -8.08
CA LEU A 319 29.01 -33.66 -9.10
C LEU A 319 28.48 -32.50 -9.96
N ALA A 320 27.17 -32.41 -10.15
CA ALA A 320 26.55 -31.37 -10.93
C ALA A 320 26.44 -30.02 -10.20
N ASP A 321 26.55 -29.99 -8.86
CA ASP A 321 26.58 -28.74 -8.06
C ASP A 321 27.94 -28.02 -8.16
N ARG A 322 28.94 -28.68 -8.76
CA ARG A 322 30.21 -28.04 -9.07
C ARG A 322 29.97 -26.82 -9.97
N GLY A 323 30.52 -25.68 -9.60
CA GLY A 323 30.41 -24.49 -10.43
C GLY A 323 30.66 -23.19 -9.70
N LEU A 324 30.29 -22.10 -10.38
CA LEU A 324 30.46 -20.74 -9.89
C LEU A 324 29.12 -20.22 -9.36
N TYR A 325 29.11 -19.92 -8.06
CA TYR A 325 28.01 -19.29 -7.36
C TYR A 325 28.32 -17.81 -7.18
N THR A 326 27.42 -16.94 -7.59
CA THR A 326 27.58 -15.49 -7.47
C THR A 326 26.55 -14.95 -6.49
N CYS A 327 27.03 -14.35 -5.40
CA CYS A 327 26.19 -13.53 -4.52
C CYS A 327 26.19 -12.10 -5.06
N THR A 328 25.02 -11.58 -5.41
CA THR A 328 24.84 -10.21 -5.87
C THR A 328 24.02 -9.42 -4.86
N ALA A 329 24.54 -8.28 -4.46
CA ALA A 329 23.85 -7.31 -3.61
C ALA A 329 23.55 -6.05 -4.42
N ASN A 330 22.32 -5.55 -4.27
CA ASN A 330 21.83 -4.39 -5.00
C ASN A 330 21.17 -3.38 -4.06
N ASN A 331 21.53 -2.11 -4.17
CA ASN A 331 20.76 -1.00 -3.59
C ASN A 331 20.60 0.14 -4.62
N PHE A 332 19.90 1.21 -4.26
CA PHE A 332 19.65 2.30 -5.22
C PHE A 332 20.92 3.06 -5.67
N ILE A 333 22.04 2.94 -4.96
CA ILE A 333 23.33 3.53 -5.35
C ILE A 333 24.04 2.65 -6.39
N GLY A 334 23.83 1.33 -6.35
CA GLY A 334 24.37 0.41 -7.35
C GLY A 334 24.44 -1.03 -6.86
N ASN A 335 25.19 -1.84 -7.60
CA ASN A 335 25.36 -3.27 -7.36
C ASN A 335 26.82 -3.62 -7.01
N SER A 336 26.97 -4.79 -6.39
CA SER A 336 28.24 -5.47 -6.13
C SER A 336 27.99 -6.97 -6.11
N SER A 337 28.97 -7.73 -6.56
CA SER A 337 28.87 -9.18 -6.65
C SER A 337 30.18 -9.85 -6.28
N VAL A 338 30.09 -10.97 -5.57
CA VAL A 338 31.23 -11.84 -5.24
C VAL A 338 30.97 -13.22 -5.80
N ASN A 339 32.02 -13.83 -6.35
CA ASN A 339 31.97 -15.17 -6.92
C ASN A 339 32.63 -16.17 -5.94
N ILE A 340 31.96 -17.30 -5.74
CA ILE A 340 32.39 -18.41 -4.89
C ILE A 340 32.38 -19.67 -5.75
N THR A 341 33.54 -20.30 -5.88
CA THR A 341 33.70 -21.55 -6.64
C THR A 341 33.53 -22.73 -5.72
N VAL A 342 32.63 -23.65 -6.07
CA VAL A 342 32.46 -24.92 -5.34
C VAL A 342 33.09 -26.03 -6.17
N ASN A 343 34.10 -26.67 -5.59
CA ASN A 343 34.78 -27.85 -6.12
C ASN A 343 34.43 -29.08 -5.28
N ILE A 344 34.45 -30.24 -5.93
CA ILE A 344 34.17 -31.51 -5.28
C ILE A 344 35.43 -32.37 -5.33
N ALA A 345 35.88 -32.80 -4.16
CA ALA A 345 37.03 -33.70 -4.04
C ALA A 345 36.61 -35.11 -4.48
N SER A 346 37.10 -35.57 -5.63
CA SER A 346 37.05 -36.98 -6.00
C SER A 346 38.14 -37.73 -5.25
N SER A 347 37.79 -38.81 -4.53
CA SER A 347 38.79 -39.76 -4.07
C SER A 347 39.40 -40.43 -5.30
N ASP A 348 40.68 -40.15 -5.59
CA ASP A 348 41.47 -40.93 -6.54
C ASP A 348 41.43 -42.40 -6.11
N SER A 349 40.63 -43.20 -6.80
CA SER A 349 40.76 -44.65 -6.82
C SER A 349 41.26 -45.01 -8.20
N SER A 350 42.59 -45.05 -8.32
CA SER A 350 43.28 -45.76 -9.38
C SER A 350 42.95 -47.25 -9.25
N LEU A 351 41.98 -47.72 -10.04
CA LEU A 351 41.79 -49.14 -10.32
C LEU A 351 41.60 -49.36 -11.82
N PRO A 352 42.01 -50.54 -12.33
CA PRO A 352 42.60 -50.68 -13.65
C PRO A 352 41.60 -50.80 -14.80
N LEU A 353 42.08 -50.42 -15.98
CA LEU A 353 41.47 -50.57 -17.30
C LEU A 353 40.77 -51.92 -17.49
N LEU A 354 39.46 -51.87 -17.77
CA LEU A 354 38.68 -52.96 -18.37
C LEU A 354 38.67 -52.82 -19.91
N PRO A 355 38.54 -53.95 -20.65
CA PRO A 355 38.85 -54.05 -22.08
C PRO A 355 37.79 -53.39 -22.97
N PRO A 356 38.10 -53.14 -24.26
CA PRO A 356 37.23 -52.39 -25.15
C PRO A 356 36.00 -53.22 -25.55
N VAL A 357 34.81 -52.66 -25.30
CA VAL A 357 33.53 -53.14 -25.81
C VAL A 357 32.98 -52.09 -26.78
N PRO A 358 32.37 -52.50 -27.91
CA PRO A 358 32.39 -51.75 -29.15
C PRO A 358 31.44 -50.56 -29.18
N MET A 359 31.78 -49.61 -30.05
CA MET A 359 30.97 -48.44 -30.33
C MET A 359 29.65 -48.82 -31.01
N LEU A 360 28.66 -47.97 -30.70
CA LEU A 360 27.43 -47.66 -31.44
C LEU A 360 26.21 -48.58 -31.17
N SER A 361 25.27 -48.11 -30.35
CA SER A 361 24.11 -47.35 -30.84
C SER A 361 23.01 -47.19 -29.78
N SER A 362 22.60 -45.93 -29.59
CA SER A 362 21.30 -45.39 -29.15
C SER A 362 21.46 -44.37 -28.00
N GLU A 363 21.55 -43.10 -28.39
CA GLU A 363 20.89 -42.06 -27.60
C GLU A 363 19.38 -42.37 -27.56
N GLU A 364 18.70 -41.84 -26.54
CA GLU A 364 17.25 -41.92 -26.28
C GLU A 364 16.84 -43.19 -25.51
N ASN A 365 16.64 -43.09 -24.18
CA ASN A 365 15.34 -42.70 -23.64
C ASN A 365 15.48 -42.09 -22.23
N ALA A 366 15.81 -40.80 -22.13
CA ALA A 366 15.53 -40.07 -20.90
C ALA A 366 14.11 -39.51 -20.99
N TYR A 367 13.17 -40.09 -20.23
CA TYR A 367 11.79 -39.61 -20.18
C TYR A 367 11.56 -38.79 -18.91
N ILE A 368 10.97 -37.61 -19.06
CA ILE A 368 10.50 -36.78 -17.94
C ILE A 368 8.99 -36.74 -18.03
N GLU A 369 8.34 -37.30 -17.02
CA GLU A 369 6.91 -37.18 -16.80
C GLU A 369 6.66 -35.99 -15.87
N ILE A 370 5.85 -35.04 -16.31
CA ILE A 370 5.53 -33.81 -15.58
C ILE A 370 4.03 -33.79 -15.27
N HIS A 371 3.65 -33.29 -14.09
CA HIS A 371 2.25 -33.06 -13.72
C HIS A 371 2.08 -31.81 -12.85
N ILE A 372 0.88 -31.23 -12.88
CA ILE A 372 0.50 -30.13 -11.98
C ILE A 372 -0.11 -30.75 -10.72
N ALA A 373 0.66 -30.73 -9.63
CA ALA A 373 0.24 -31.26 -8.33
C ALA A 373 -0.81 -30.37 -7.63
N LYS A 374 -0.72 -29.05 -7.82
CA LYS A 374 -1.68 -28.09 -7.27
C LYS A 374 -1.88 -26.92 -8.21
N GLN A 375 -3.13 -26.45 -8.31
CA GLN A 375 -3.46 -25.27 -9.09
C GLN A 375 -4.35 -24.33 -8.26
N THR A 376 -4.04 -23.04 -8.33
CA THR A 376 -4.72 -21.96 -7.61
C THR A 376 -5.09 -20.84 -8.60
N VAL A 377 -5.84 -19.85 -8.12
CA VAL A 377 -6.16 -18.64 -8.91
C VAL A 377 -4.89 -17.89 -9.35
N TYR A 378 -3.85 -17.88 -8.51
CA TYR A 378 -2.64 -17.08 -8.74
C TYR A 378 -1.36 -17.93 -8.86
N GLY A 379 -1.44 -19.23 -9.11
CA GLY A 379 -0.24 -20.06 -9.06
C GLY A 379 -0.47 -21.54 -9.28
N ILE A 380 0.62 -22.25 -9.53
CA ILE A 380 0.65 -23.71 -9.68
C ILE A 380 1.82 -24.33 -8.93
N THR A 381 1.70 -25.60 -8.57
CA THR A 381 2.78 -26.45 -8.09
C THR A 381 3.00 -27.56 -9.10
N LEU A 382 4.23 -27.67 -9.60
CA LEU A 382 4.69 -28.68 -10.53
C LEU A 382 5.40 -29.77 -9.75
N GLU A 383 5.18 -31.00 -10.18
CA GLU A 383 5.95 -32.17 -9.76
C GLU A 383 6.36 -32.93 -11.02
N TRP A 384 7.54 -33.54 -10.99
CA TRP A 384 8.02 -34.33 -12.11
C TRP A 384 8.82 -35.54 -11.67
N HIS A 385 8.74 -36.58 -12.48
CA HIS A 385 9.56 -37.77 -12.37
C HIS A 385 10.41 -37.91 -13.62
N ALA A 386 11.71 -38.13 -13.45
CA ALA A 386 12.64 -38.31 -14.55
C ALA A 386 13.29 -39.69 -14.43
N ALA A 387 13.15 -40.50 -15.46
CA ALA A 387 13.93 -41.73 -15.59
C ALA A 387 15.17 -41.42 -16.43
N THR A 388 16.23 -41.06 -15.73
CA THR A 388 17.57 -40.93 -16.28
C THR A 388 18.48 -41.98 -15.64
N GLU A 389 19.67 -42.20 -16.17
CA GLU A 389 20.64 -43.12 -15.56
C GLU A 389 20.97 -42.74 -14.10
N ASN A 390 20.88 -41.43 -13.74
CA ASN A 390 21.10 -40.91 -12.39
C ASN A 390 20.17 -39.71 -12.06
N PRO A 391 18.89 -39.93 -11.68
CA PRO A 391 17.93 -38.85 -11.48
C PRO A 391 18.26 -37.97 -10.26
N ALA A 392 18.93 -38.53 -9.25
CA ALA A 392 19.34 -37.81 -8.05
C ALA A 392 20.45 -36.77 -8.32
N GLU A 393 21.21 -36.88 -9.42
CA GLU A 393 22.33 -36.00 -9.76
C GLU A 393 22.03 -35.06 -10.93
N THR A 394 20.81 -35.09 -11.46
CA THR A 394 20.47 -34.40 -12.70
C THR A 394 19.85 -33.03 -12.44
N TRP A 395 20.39 -31.98 -13.08
CA TRP A 395 19.77 -30.66 -13.10
C TRP A 395 18.60 -30.62 -14.07
N PHE A 396 17.52 -29.98 -13.63
CA PHE A 396 16.36 -29.71 -14.46
C PHE A 396 16.27 -28.22 -14.79
N THR A 397 15.74 -27.91 -15.96
CA THR A 397 15.39 -26.54 -16.34
C THR A 397 13.90 -26.50 -16.62
N ILE A 398 13.20 -25.60 -15.90
CA ILE A 398 11.80 -25.31 -16.12
C ILE A 398 11.71 -24.11 -17.07
N HIS A 399 11.07 -24.29 -18.21
CA HIS A 399 10.72 -23.22 -19.14
C HIS A 399 9.28 -22.81 -18.84
N PHE A 400 9.05 -21.58 -18.39
CA PHE A 400 7.75 -21.10 -17.94
C PHE A 400 7.37 -19.78 -18.62
N GLY A 401 6.12 -19.61 -19.07
CA GLY A 401 5.64 -18.32 -19.56
C GLY A 401 4.22 -18.34 -20.09
N LYS A 402 3.69 -17.16 -20.47
CA LYS A 402 2.39 -17.07 -21.16
C LYS A 402 2.41 -17.90 -22.45
N TYR A 403 1.30 -18.56 -22.78
CA TYR A 403 1.21 -19.44 -23.95
C TYR A 403 1.60 -18.72 -25.24
N ASP A 404 1.06 -17.51 -25.46
CA ASP A 404 1.31 -16.72 -26.68
C ASP A 404 2.67 -15.98 -26.69
N SER A 405 3.48 -16.09 -25.62
CA SER A 405 4.79 -15.44 -25.55
C SER A 405 5.88 -16.33 -26.14
N PRO A 406 6.66 -15.85 -27.14
CA PRO A 406 7.80 -16.60 -27.66
C PRO A 406 8.99 -16.63 -26.69
N LYS A 407 9.02 -15.71 -25.71
CA LYS A 407 10.05 -15.67 -24.68
C LYS A 407 9.52 -16.34 -23.42
N LYS A 408 10.13 -17.45 -23.03
CA LYS A 408 9.86 -18.17 -21.78
C LYS A 408 10.96 -17.88 -20.75
N GLU A 409 10.59 -17.75 -19.49
CA GLU A 409 11.51 -17.69 -18.35
C GLU A 409 12.13 -19.07 -18.13
N MET A 410 13.45 -19.16 -17.97
CA MET A 410 14.15 -20.40 -17.67
C MET A 410 14.56 -20.41 -16.20
N ILE A 411 14.08 -21.41 -15.45
CA ILE A 411 14.33 -21.59 -14.03
C ILE A 411 15.15 -22.87 -13.85
N TYR A 412 16.28 -22.77 -13.16
CA TYR A 412 17.19 -23.89 -12.95
C TYR A 412 16.90 -24.53 -11.61
N ILE A 413 16.62 -25.82 -11.66
CA ILE A 413 16.31 -26.63 -10.50
C ILE A 413 17.48 -27.57 -10.25
N GLY A 414 17.98 -27.51 -9.01
CA GLY A 414 19.10 -28.33 -8.56
C GLY A 414 18.76 -29.83 -8.51
N PRO A 415 19.79 -30.68 -8.44
CA PRO A 415 19.64 -32.12 -8.30
C PRO A 415 18.89 -32.49 -7.02
N GLY A 416 18.09 -33.55 -7.06
CA GLY A 416 17.28 -34.03 -5.92
C GLY A 416 15.97 -33.26 -5.66
N ILE A 417 15.70 -32.18 -6.40
CA ILE A 417 14.42 -31.44 -6.33
C ILE A 417 13.51 -31.94 -7.46
N ASN A 418 12.32 -32.42 -7.09
CA ASN A 418 11.31 -32.95 -8.01
C ASN A 418 9.98 -32.18 -7.98
N SER A 419 9.92 -31.06 -7.25
CA SER A 419 8.75 -30.19 -7.18
C SER A 419 9.13 -28.71 -7.19
N TYR A 420 8.27 -27.88 -7.78
CA TYR A 420 8.49 -26.44 -7.87
C TYR A 420 7.16 -25.67 -7.94
N SER A 421 7.02 -24.60 -7.15
CA SER A 421 5.79 -23.78 -7.14
C SER A 421 6.01 -22.41 -7.79
N VAL A 422 5.08 -22.02 -8.65
CA VAL A 422 5.00 -20.71 -9.29
C VAL A 422 3.83 -19.93 -8.70
N SER A 423 4.11 -18.72 -8.20
CA SER A 423 3.14 -17.83 -7.55
C SER A 423 2.97 -16.52 -8.35
N ASN A 424 1.94 -15.73 -8.02
CA ASN A 424 1.64 -14.42 -8.63
C ASN A 424 1.31 -14.45 -10.13
N LEU A 425 0.65 -15.51 -10.58
CA LEU A 425 0.12 -15.60 -11.94
C LEU A 425 -1.15 -14.77 -12.09
N LEU A 426 -1.39 -14.27 -13.29
CA LEU A 426 -2.63 -13.57 -13.61
C LEU A 426 -3.79 -14.58 -13.64
N PRO A 427 -4.97 -14.26 -13.08
CA PRO A 427 -6.14 -15.14 -13.16
C PRO A 427 -6.61 -15.27 -14.60
N VAL A 428 -7.32 -16.38 -14.91
CA VAL A 428 -7.90 -16.67 -16.24
C VAL A 428 -6.89 -16.47 -17.39
N THR A 429 -5.63 -16.83 -17.16
CA THR A 429 -4.55 -16.63 -18.13
C THR A 429 -3.95 -17.98 -18.52
N LYS A 430 -3.74 -18.18 -19.82
CA LYS A 430 -3.16 -19.40 -20.39
C LYS A 430 -1.63 -19.36 -20.32
N TYR A 431 -1.06 -20.34 -19.63
CA TYR A 431 0.38 -20.50 -19.44
C TYR A 431 0.85 -21.83 -20.00
N GLU A 432 2.14 -21.91 -20.29
CA GLU A 432 2.85 -23.10 -20.74
C GLU A 432 4.08 -23.31 -19.88
N VAL A 433 4.31 -24.57 -19.49
CA VAL A 433 5.46 -24.97 -18.71
C VAL A 433 6.04 -26.29 -19.17
N CYS A 434 7.37 -26.35 -19.30
CA CYS A 434 8.10 -27.53 -19.73
C CYS A 434 9.25 -27.80 -18.76
N VAL A 435 9.54 -29.06 -18.46
CA VAL A 435 10.73 -29.45 -17.69
C VAL A 435 11.67 -30.21 -18.61
N THR A 436 12.92 -29.75 -18.71
CA THR A 436 13.94 -30.33 -19.57
C THR A 436 15.18 -30.70 -18.76
N LEU A 437 15.97 -31.65 -19.25
CA LEU A 437 17.28 -31.94 -18.68
C LEU A 437 18.26 -30.84 -19.06
N LYS A 438 18.97 -30.28 -18.08
CA LYS A 438 20.02 -29.25 -18.30
C LYS A 438 19.50 -28.14 -19.25
N ASN A 439 20.28 -27.76 -20.27
CA ASN A 439 19.92 -26.70 -21.22
C ASN A 439 19.28 -27.21 -22.53
N HIS A 440 18.76 -28.44 -22.57
CA HIS A 440 18.10 -28.91 -23.79
C HIS A 440 16.79 -28.15 -24.05
N PRO A 441 16.48 -27.80 -25.31
CA PRO A 441 15.17 -27.25 -25.65
C PRO A 441 14.09 -28.32 -25.42
N PRO A 442 12.87 -27.93 -25.01
CA PRO A 442 11.79 -28.86 -24.78
C PRO A 442 11.40 -29.58 -26.09
N ARG A 443 11.23 -30.90 -26.01
CA ARG A 443 10.76 -31.73 -27.13
C ARG A 443 9.25 -31.50 -27.37
N GLU A 444 8.79 -31.72 -28.60
CA GLU A 444 7.36 -31.62 -28.92
C GLU A 444 6.55 -32.60 -28.04
N GLY A 445 5.56 -32.08 -27.30
CA GLY A 445 4.73 -32.87 -26.38
C GLY A 445 5.22 -32.95 -24.92
N GLN A 446 6.36 -32.34 -24.56
CA GLN A 446 6.93 -32.36 -23.21
C GLN A 446 6.53 -31.15 -22.33
N CYS A 447 5.56 -30.35 -22.79
CA CYS A 447 5.10 -29.13 -22.13
C CYS A 447 3.63 -29.28 -21.71
N ILE A 448 3.31 -28.86 -20.49
CA ILE A 448 1.93 -28.73 -20.03
C ILE A 448 1.44 -27.31 -20.29
N VAL A 449 0.26 -27.22 -20.89
CA VAL A 449 -0.48 -25.99 -21.04
C VAL A 449 -1.62 -25.98 -20.03
N PHE A 450 -1.72 -24.92 -19.25
CA PHE A 450 -2.75 -24.78 -18.21
C PHE A 450 -3.33 -23.37 -18.19
N VAL A 451 -4.49 -23.20 -17.58
CA VAL A 451 -5.17 -21.91 -17.41
C VAL A 451 -5.38 -21.67 -15.93
N THR A 452 -4.88 -20.57 -15.38
CA THR A 452 -5.07 -20.21 -13.97
C THR A 452 -6.57 -20.11 -13.60
N GLY A 453 -6.90 -20.42 -12.35
CA GLY A 453 -8.29 -20.40 -11.88
C GLY A 453 -8.95 -19.03 -12.07
N SER A 454 -10.28 -19.02 -12.26
CA SER A 454 -11.07 -17.79 -12.17
C SER A 454 -11.27 -17.40 -10.71
N ASP A 455 -11.26 -16.11 -10.42
CA ASP A 455 -11.59 -15.60 -9.10
C ASP A 455 -13.08 -15.85 -8.81
N ILE A 456 -13.35 -16.97 -8.12
CA ILE A 456 -14.70 -17.43 -7.78
C ILE A 456 -15.29 -16.57 -6.64
N SER A 457 -14.50 -15.68 -6.03
CA SER A 457 -14.99 -14.81 -4.95
C SER A 457 -16.09 -13.86 -5.42
N GLU A 458 -16.09 -13.45 -6.70
CA GLU A 458 -17.22 -12.69 -7.27
C GLU A 458 -18.47 -13.55 -7.52
N MET A 459 -18.31 -14.85 -7.81
CA MET A 459 -19.45 -15.74 -8.09
C MET A 459 -20.11 -16.23 -6.78
N GLU A 460 -19.33 -16.56 -5.74
CA GLU A 460 -19.88 -16.90 -4.42
C GLU A 460 -20.58 -15.70 -3.77
N GLN A 461 -20.08 -14.49 -3.98
CA GLN A 461 -20.72 -13.27 -3.48
C GLN A 461 -22.01 -12.95 -4.27
N LYS A 462 -22.06 -13.25 -5.58
CA LYS A 462 -23.28 -13.16 -6.39
C LYS A 462 -24.32 -14.22 -6.04
N GLU A 463 -23.95 -15.47 -5.78
CA GLU A 463 -24.90 -16.50 -5.31
C GLU A 463 -25.47 -16.18 -3.93
N ARG A 464 -24.63 -15.71 -3.00
CA ARG A 464 -25.11 -15.24 -1.68
C ARG A 464 -26.05 -14.04 -1.83
N LEU A 465 -25.75 -13.10 -2.73
CA LEU A 465 -26.62 -11.95 -2.99
C LEU A 465 -27.95 -12.38 -3.61
N ILE A 466 -27.95 -13.34 -4.56
CA ILE A 466 -29.18 -13.89 -5.14
C ILE A 466 -30.02 -14.59 -4.07
N HIS A 467 -29.41 -15.43 -3.21
CA HIS A 467 -30.13 -16.05 -2.11
C HIS A 467 -30.70 -15.01 -1.12
N ILE A 468 -29.96 -13.96 -0.78
CA ILE A 468 -30.45 -12.87 0.09
C ILE A 468 -31.61 -12.12 -0.59
N ILE A 469 -31.49 -11.78 -1.88
CA ILE A 469 -32.55 -11.10 -2.63
C ILE A 469 -33.80 -11.99 -2.72
N VAL A 470 -33.66 -13.30 -2.99
CA VAL A 470 -34.79 -14.24 -3.03
C VAL A 470 -35.47 -14.34 -1.67
N ILE A 471 -34.71 -14.42 -0.57
CA ILE A 471 -35.26 -14.44 0.80
C ILE A 471 -35.98 -13.12 1.12
N VAL A 472 -35.39 -11.98 0.79
CA VAL A 472 -36.01 -10.66 1.02
C VAL A 472 -37.27 -10.49 0.17
N CYS A 473 -37.25 -10.87 -1.10
CA CYS A 473 -38.44 -10.85 -1.97
C CYS A 473 -39.53 -11.81 -1.46
N ALA A 474 -39.17 -13.02 -1.00
CA ALA A 474 -40.12 -13.95 -0.41
C ALA A 474 -40.74 -13.38 0.89
N MET A 475 -39.95 -12.73 1.75
CA MET A 475 -40.45 -12.08 2.96
C MET A 475 -41.37 -10.89 2.61
N VAL A 476 -40.97 -10.04 1.66
CA VAL A 476 -41.74 -8.86 1.25
C VAL A 476 -43.04 -9.25 0.53
N LEU A 477 -43.10 -10.39 -0.15
CA LEU A 477 -44.33 -10.87 -0.79
C LEU A 477 -45.20 -11.70 0.15
N ALA A 478 -44.62 -12.54 1.01
CA ALA A 478 -45.37 -13.44 1.88
C ALA A 478 -45.90 -12.75 3.15
N VAL A 479 -45.17 -11.78 3.71
CA VAL A 479 -45.59 -11.09 4.95
C VAL A 479 -46.85 -10.23 4.75
N PRO A 480 -47.00 -9.44 3.68
CA PRO A 480 -48.24 -8.71 3.43
C PRO A 480 -49.42 -9.63 3.12
N VAL A 481 -49.20 -10.73 2.39
CA VAL A 481 -50.26 -11.72 2.10
C VAL A 481 -50.69 -12.45 3.36
N GLY A 482 -49.74 -12.84 4.23
CA GLY A 482 -50.02 -13.44 5.53
C GLY A 482 -50.72 -12.48 6.49
N MET A 483 -50.31 -11.21 6.52
CA MET A 483 -50.98 -10.15 7.30
C MET A 483 -52.39 -9.86 6.77
N TYR A 484 -52.59 -9.88 5.45
CA TYR A 484 -53.89 -9.68 4.82
C TYR A 484 -54.82 -10.87 5.07
N ALA A 485 -54.32 -12.10 5.00
CA ALA A 485 -55.06 -13.31 5.37
C ALA A 485 -55.42 -13.33 6.87
N CYS A 486 -54.50 -12.90 7.75
CA CYS A 486 -54.75 -12.82 9.18
C CYS A 486 -55.71 -11.68 9.59
N THR A 487 -55.94 -10.69 8.74
CA THR A 487 -56.83 -9.56 9.04
C THR A 487 -58.21 -9.68 8.39
N THR A 488 -58.40 -10.59 7.43
CA THR A 488 -59.64 -10.69 6.65
C THR A 488 -60.54 -11.89 7.00
N GLU A 489 -60.11 -12.85 7.81
CA GLU A 489 -61.00 -13.89 8.34
C GLU A 489 -61.11 -13.88 9.87
N ALA A 490 -62.34 -13.74 10.33
CA ALA A 490 -62.72 -13.80 11.72
C ALA A 490 -62.56 -15.23 12.30
N ARG A 491 -61.99 -15.29 13.51
CA ARG A 491 -62.10 -16.38 14.51
C ARG A 491 -61.55 -17.77 14.10
N PHE A 492 -60.35 -18.12 14.58
CA PHE A 492 -60.10 -19.17 15.60
C PHE A 492 -58.58 -19.42 15.78
N SER A 493 -58.17 -19.55 17.05
CA SER A 493 -56.94 -20.19 17.58
C SER A 493 -55.71 -20.35 16.67
N CYS A 494 -54.77 -19.39 16.71
CA CYS A 494 -53.40 -19.60 16.18
C CYS A 494 -52.32 -19.61 17.29
N VAL A 495 -52.69 -19.36 18.55
CA VAL A 495 -51.73 -19.33 19.67
C VAL A 495 -51.55 -20.70 20.33
N ASP A 496 -52.52 -21.62 20.22
CA ASP A 496 -52.40 -22.96 20.85
C ASP A 496 -51.53 -23.95 20.06
N ARG A 497 -51.34 -23.77 18.74
CA ARG A 497 -50.61 -24.77 17.92
C ARG A 497 -49.09 -24.63 17.94
N PHE A 498 -48.55 -23.49 18.37
CA PHE A 498 -47.10 -23.28 18.46
C PHE A 498 -46.50 -23.78 19.78
N VAL A 499 -47.31 -23.88 20.84
CA VAL A 499 -46.87 -24.38 22.15
C VAL A 499 -46.74 -25.91 22.16
N ASP A 500 -47.56 -26.62 21.38
CA ASP A 500 -47.50 -28.09 21.29
C ASP A 500 -46.34 -28.63 20.44
N LEU A 501 -45.87 -27.88 19.44
CA LEU A 501 -44.72 -28.27 18.62
C LEU A 501 -43.38 -28.11 19.33
N TRP A 502 -43.28 -27.17 20.28
CA TRP A 502 -42.07 -26.98 21.10
C TRP A 502 -41.95 -27.99 22.24
N ARG A 503 -43.05 -28.66 22.63
CA ARG A 503 -43.03 -29.72 23.66
C ARG A 503 -42.53 -31.06 23.14
N MET A 504 -42.71 -31.35 21.84
CA MET A 504 -42.33 -32.62 21.22
C MET A 504 -40.83 -32.72 20.84
N HIS A 505 -40.13 -31.60 20.65
CA HIS A 505 -38.68 -31.60 20.34
C HIS A 505 -37.76 -31.69 21.57
N ARG A 506 -38.33 -31.66 22.78
CA ARG A 506 -37.54 -31.68 24.04
C ARG A 506 -37.52 -33.06 24.73
N MET A 507 -38.03 -34.10 24.09
CA MET A 507 -38.15 -35.45 24.67
C MET A 507 -37.47 -36.57 23.85
N HIS A 508 -36.64 -36.26 22.85
CA HIS A 508 -36.07 -37.27 21.95
C HIS A 508 -34.53 -37.39 21.99
N ASP A 509 -33.84 -36.76 22.95
CA ASP A 509 -32.36 -36.78 23.01
C ASP A 509 -31.79 -37.12 24.41
N GLU A 510 -32.54 -37.86 25.22
CA GLU A 510 -32.06 -38.47 26.48
C GLU A 510 -32.56 -39.92 26.58
N ASN A 511 -31.86 -40.86 25.91
CA ASN A 511 -31.66 -42.24 26.38
C ASN A 511 -30.92 -43.06 25.31
N LEU A 512 -29.60 -43.18 25.45
CA LEU A 512 -28.89 -44.46 25.56
C LEU A 512 -27.38 -44.22 25.52
N GLN A 513 -26.83 -44.20 26.73
CA GLN A 513 -25.41 -44.31 27.03
C GLN A 513 -25.09 -45.80 27.22
N GLU A 514 -23.93 -46.23 26.70
CA GLU A 514 -23.03 -47.30 27.19
C GLU A 514 -22.56 -48.31 26.12
N GLY A 515 -21.23 -48.34 25.94
CA GLY A 515 -20.51 -49.32 25.11
C GLY A 515 -19.07 -48.87 24.86
N ALA A 516 -18.13 -49.37 25.67
CA ALA A 516 -16.78 -48.85 25.88
C ALA A 516 -15.72 -49.11 24.78
N ARG A 517 -14.76 -48.15 24.71
CA ARG A 517 -13.29 -48.25 24.53
C ARG A 517 -12.66 -49.00 23.33
N GLN A 518 -11.88 -48.25 22.53
CA GLN A 518 -10.40 -48.38 22.36
C GLN A 518 -9.91 -47.16 21.52
N GLY A 519 -9.40 -46.06 22.12
CA GLY A 519 -7.96 -45.72 22.26
C GLY A 519 -7.55 -44.60 21.28
N THR A 520 -6.74 -43.57 21.54
CA THR A 520 -6.09 -43.03 22.75
C THR A 520 -5.41 -41.69 22.38
N PHE A 521 -5.34 -40.75 23.34
CA PHE A 521 -4.34 -39.66 23.51
C PHE A 521 -4.46 -38.28 22.79
N ASP A 522 -5.19 -37.37 23.48
CA ASP A 522 -4.81 -36.05 24.05
C ASP A 522 -3.52 -35.32 23.61
N SER A 523 -3.64 -34.03 23.27
CA SER A 523 -3.45 -32.90 24.21
C SER A 523 -3.50 -31.50 23.53
N LEU A 524 -4.39 -30.63 24.05
CA LEU A 524 -4.24 -29.21 24.48
C LEU A 524 -3.48 -28.20 23.56
N GLN A 525 -3.77 -26.90 23.41
CA GLN A 525 -4.60 -25.83 24.01
C GLN A 525 -4.40 -24.64 23.03
N ALA A 526 -5.29 -23.67 22.78
CA ALA A 526 -5.58 -22.53 23.65
C ALA A 526 -6.48 -21.55 22.85
N THR A 527 -7.63 -21.17 23.45
CA THR A 527 -8.02 -19.82 23.89
C THR A 527 -8.55 -18.86 22.83
N SER A 528 -9.86 -18.64 22.97
CA SER A 528 -10.73 -17.62 22.39
C SER A 528 -11.08 -16.65 23.53
N ASP A 529 -11.05 -15.34 23.26
CA ASP A 529 -11.80 -14.34 24.02
C ASP A 529 -12.37 -13.32 23.04
N GLU A 530 -13.71 -13.18 23.01
CA GLU A 530 -14.43 -11.90 23.09
C GLU A 530 -15.93 -12.11 22.81
N ALA A 531 -16.72 -11.99 23.87
CA ALA A 531 -18.08 -11.46 23.78
C ALA A 531 -18.45 -10.89 25.15
N LEU A 532 -18.87 -9.63 25.20
CA LEU A 532 -20.21 -9.24 25.65
C LEU A 532 -20.29 -7.73 25.94
N CYS A 533 -21.25 -7.09 25.27
CA CYS A 533 -21.80 -5.79 25.63
C CYS A 533 -23.32 -5.89 25.66
N LYS A 534 -23.93 -5.46 26.78
CA LYS A 534 -25.26 -4.83 27.00
C LYS A 534 -25.75 -5.20 28.41
N SER A 535 -26.43 -4.37 29.19
CA SER A 535 -27.06 -3.06 28.97
C SER A 535 -27.35 -2.37 30.30
N SER A 536 -27.50 -1.05 30.22
CA SER A 536 -27.97 -0.09 31.23
C SER A 536 -29.43 -0.29 31.68
N MET A 537 -29.70 -0.02 32.97
CA MET A 537 -30.92 0.68 33.44
C MET A 537 -30.67 1.40 34.80
N GLU A 538 -31.02 2.70 34.84
CA GLU A 538 -31.60 3.55 35.91
C GLU A 538 -31.14 3.42 37.39
N LYS A 539 -31.00 4.42 38.27
CA LYS A 539 -31.29 5.88 38.38
C LYS A 539 -30.56 6.41 39.66
N PRO A 540 -30.55 7.73 39.95
CA PRO A 540 -29.52 8.38 40.79
C PRO A 540 -29.98 8.78 42.21
N THR A 541 -29.03 8.91 43.16
CA THR A 541 -29.22 9.70 44.39
C THR A 541 -27.94 10.36 44.95
N LYS A 542 -28.01 11.70 45.04
CA LYS A 542 -27.56 12.61 46.12
C LYS A 542 -26.15 12.47 46.73
N ARG A 543 -25.35 13.54 46.61
CA ARG A 543 -24.36 13.94 47.61
C ARG A 543 -24.58 15.39 48.07
N ARG A 544 -24.61 15.58 49.39
CA ARG A 544 -24.64 16.85 50.12
C ARG A 544 -23.22 17.24 50.57
N ARG A 545 -22.99 18.56 50.65
CA ARG A 545 -22.02 19.37 51.45
C ARG A 545 -21.66 18.76 52.83
N SER A 546 -20.54 19.07 53.49
CA SER A 546 -19.90 20.40 53.77
C SER A 546 -18.44 20.27 54.29
N GLU A 547 -17.69 21.39 54.22
CA GLU A 547 -16.75 22.02 55.21
C GLU A 547 -15.78 21.13 56.05
N ASP A 548 -14.52 21.48 56.36
CA ASP A 548 -14.00 22.77 56.85
C ASP A 548 -12.44 22.80 56.86
N LYS A 549 -11.89 24.01 56.78
CA LYS A 549 -10.66 24.59 57.40
C LYS A 549 -9.34 23.82 57.65
N SER A 550 -8.27 24.39 57.07
CA SER A 550 -7.27 25.27 57.74
C SER A 550 -5.78 24.88 57.70
N LYS A 551 -4.98 25.95 57.51
CA LYS A 551 -3.61 26.23 57.96
C LYS A 551 -2.42 25.51 57.29
N GLY A 552 -1.66 26.33 56.56
CA GLY A 552 -0.36 26.78 57.08
C GLY A 552 0.89 26.30 56.34
N GLY A 553 1.68 27.26 55.85
CA GLY A 553 3.13 27.22 56.06
C GLY A 553 4.02 26.89 54.86
N SER A 554 4.47 27.97 54.21
CA SER A 554 5.88 28.29 53.95
C SER A 554 6.73 27.48 52.94
N ALA A 555 7.17 28.24 51.94
CA ALA A 555 8.56 28.45 51.50
C ALA A 555 9.32 27.34 50.75
N ALA A 556 9.60 27.67 49.49
CA ALA A 556 10.93 27.80 48.85
C ALA A 556 11.90 26.62 48.91
N TYR A 557 12.37 26.16 47.75
CA TYR A 557 13.66 26.55 47.13
C TYR A 557 13.92 25.69 45.87
N LEU A 558 14.35 26.36 44.81
CA LEU A 558 15.33 25.96 43.78
C LEU A 558 15.63 24.46 43.60
N TYR A 559 15.37 23.92 42.40
CA TYR A 559 16.38 23.64 41.36
C TYR A 559 15.70 23.47 40.00
#